data_AF-A0A940R3A9-F1
#
_entry.id   AF-A0A940R3A9-F1
#
_cell.length_a   1.000
_cell.length_b   1.000
_cell.length_c   1.000
_cell.angle_alpha   90.00
_cell.angle_beta   90.00
_cell.angle_gamma   90.00
#
_symmetry.space_group_name_H-M   'P 1'
#
loop_
_entity.id
_entity.type
_entity.pdbx_description
1 polymer ?
#
loop_
_entity_poly.entity_id
_entity_poly.type
_entity_poly.pdbx_seq_one_letter_code
_entity_poly.pdbx_strand_id
1 'polypeptide(L)'
;MDFTPRNTVTRLCARGMNEEALGNLETAFQLYLEAWEIAVSDSDKFTAARSLGRHQEEPHECLYWNEQALQFALRIDQEISQEYLSPLYLAIGKSYETLHNYS
;
A
#
# COMPACT_ATOMS: atom_id res chain seq x y z
N MET A 1 -19.83 14.59 -12.75
CA MET A 1 -19.20 13.70 -11.74
C MET A 1 -18.42 12.66 -12.51
N ASP A 2 -17.12 12.88 -12.69
CA ASP A 2 -16.26 11.99 -13.47
C ASP A 2 -15.77 10.84 -12.59
N PHE A 3 -16.43 9.69 -12.73
CA PHE A 3 -16.00 8.42 -12.14
C PHE A 3 -14.86 7.83 -12.97
N THR A 4 -13.69 8.45 -12.91
CA THR A 4 -12.45 7.80 -13.36
C THR A 4 -11.97 6.85 -12.25
N PRO A 5 -11.55 5.61 -12.56
CA PRO A 5 -11.08 4.62 -11.56
C PRO A 5 -10.04 5.15 -10.57
N ARG A 6 -9.15 6.04 -11.04
CA ARG A 6 -8.16 6.76 -10.21
C ARG A 6 -8.80 7.50 -9.02
N ASN A 7 -9.95 8.14 -9.23
CA ASN A 7 -10.68 8.83 -8.16
C ASN A 7 -11.31 7.85 -7.16
N THR A 8 -11.61 6.61 -7.59
CA THR A 8 -12.23 5.61 -6.72
C THR A 8 -11.21 4.96 -5.79
N VAL A 9 -10.07 4.52 -6.32
CA VAL A 9 -8.98 3.92 -5.52
C VAL A 9 -8.46 4.90 -4.48
N THR A 10 -8.14 6.14 -4.89
CA THR A 10 -7.69 7.17 -3.95
C THR A 10 -8.74 7.46 -2.87
N ARG A 11 -10.04 7.47 -3.23
CA ARG A 11 -11.13 7.70 -2.25
C ARG A 11 -11.29 6.55 -1.26
N LEU A 12 -11.16 5.31 -1.72
CA LEU A 12 -11.19 4.13 -0.84
C LEU A 12 -10.00 4.16 0.13
N CYS A 13 -8.79 4.42 -0.37
CA CYS A 13 -7.61 4.59 0.49
C CYS A 13 -7.76 5.75 1.48
N ALA A 14 -8.31 6.89 1.05
CA ALA A 14 -8.57 8.02 1.94
C ALA A 14 -9.59 7.69 3.04
N ARG A 15 -10.65 6.95 2.69
CA ARG A 15 -11.63 6.48 3.66
C ARG A 15 -11.01 5.46 4.63
N GLY A 16 -10.17 4.56 4.14
CA GLY A 16 -9.41 3.63 4.98
C GLY A 16 -8.53 4.36 6.00
N MET A 17 -7.83 5.43 5.58
CA MET A 17 -7.01 6.24 6.49
C MET A 17 -7.85 6.92 7.59
N ASN A 18 -9.08 7.32 7.28
CA ASN A 18 -9.99 7.88 8.29
C ASN A 18 -10.45 6.81 9.29
N GLU A 19 -10.82 5.61 8.82
CA GLU A 19 -11.18 4.49 9.70
C GLU A 19 -10.00 4.07 10.58
N GLU A 20 -8.79 4.05 10.03
CA GLU A 20 -7.53 3.83 10.77
C GLU A 20 -7.34 4.88 11.87
N ALA A 21 -7.54 6.16 11.57
CA ALA A 21 -7.45 7.24 12.57
C ALA A 21 -8.50 7.12 13.69
N LEU A 22 -9.62 6.45 13.42
CA LEU A 22 -10.66 6.14 14.41
C LEU A 22 -10.39 4.83 15.16
N GLY A 23 -9.34 4.08 14.81
CA GLY A 23 -8.99 2.78 15.40
C GLY A 23 -9.71 1.59 14.76
N ASN A 24 -10.48 1.78 13.70
CA ASN A 24 -11.24 0.74 13.00
C ASN A 24 -10.37 0.02 11.97
N LEU A 25 -9.34 -0.69 12.44
CA LEU A 25 -8.32 -1.31 11.58
C LEU A 25 -8.88 -2.34 10.60
N GLU A 26 -9.85 -3.16 11.02
CA GLU A 26 -10.48 -4.15 10.14
C GLU A 26 -11.25 -3.48 8.99
N THR A 27 -12.03 -2.45 9.28
CA THR A 27 -12.75 -1.67 8.26
C THR A 27 -11.78 -0.98 7.31
N ALA A 28 -10.70 -0.40 7.84
CA ALA A 28 -9.65 0.21 7.04
C ALA A 28 -9.03 -0.81 6.08
N PHE A 29 -8.70 -2.00 6.57
CA PHE A 29 -8.16 -3.10 5.78
C PHE A 29 -9.09 -3.51 4.63
N GLN A 30 -10.38 -3.69 4.90
CA GLN A 30 -11.36 -4.02 3.85
C GLN A 30 -11.44 -2.94 2.76
N LEU A 31 -11.37 -1.66 3.14
CA LEU A 31 -11.35 -0.55 2.17
C LEU A 31 -10.09 -0.56 1.30
N TYR A 32 -8.93 -0.90 1.87
CA TYR A 32 -7.70 -1.02 1.11
C TYR A 32 -7.70 -2.25 0.18
N LEU A 33 -8.29 -3.37 0.61
CA LEU A 33 -8.49 -4.53 -0.25
C LEU A 33 -9.41 -4.22 -1.43
N GLU A 34 -10.55 -3.56 -1.19
CA GLU A 34 -11.44 -3.13 -2.26
C GLU A 34 -10.70 -2.20 -3.24
N ALA A 35 -9.89 -1.28 -2.72
CA ALA A 35 -9.06 -0.39 -3.54
C ALA A 35 -8.07 -1.17 -4.41
N TRP A 36 -7.48 -2.24 -3.88
CA TRP A 36 -6.57 -3.12 -4.60
C TRP A 36 -7.27 -3.92 -5.70
N GLU A 37 -8.44 -4.49 -5.42
CA GLU A 37 -9.19 -5.31 -6.39
C GLU A 37 -9.64 -4.52 -7.61
N ILE A 38 -10.00 -3.24 -7.44
CA ILE A 38 -10.44 -2.37 -8.53
C ILE A 38 -9.29 -1.61 -9.20
N ALA A 39 -8.07 -1.70 -8.68
CA ALA A 39 -6.92 -0.94 -9.19
C ALA A 39 -6.46 -1.45 -10.56
N VAL A 40 -6.53 -0.58 -11.57
CA VAL A 40 -6.14 -0.92 -12.95
C VAL A 40 -4.76 -0.38 -13.29
N SER A 41 -4.49 0.88 -12.95
CA SER A 41 -3.23 1.55 -13.28
C SER A 41 -2.12 1.17 -12.30
N ASP A 42 -0.86 1.22 -12.75
CA ASP A 42 0.29 0.99 -11.86
C ASP A 42 0.32 1.99 -10.68
N SER A 43 -0.12 3.24 -10.89
CA SER A 43 -0.27 4.23 -9.81
C SER A 43 -1.34 3.84 -8.79
N ASP A 44 -2.46 3.30 -9.24
CA ASP A 44 -3.54 2.85 -8.35
C ASP A 44 -3.10 1.62 -7.56
N LYS A 45 -2.46 0.66 -8.23
CA LYS A 45 -1.93 -0.56 -7.61
C LYS A 45 -0.84 -0.25 -6.59
N PHE A 46 0.07 0.66 -6.92
CA PHE A 46 1.06 1.18 -5.98
C PHE A 46 0.40 1.77 -4.73
N THR A 47 -0.59 2.64 -4.92
CA THR A 47 -1.28 3.32 -3.81
C THR A 47 -1.97 2.31 -2.89
N ALA A 48 -2.72 1.37 -3.46
CA ALA A 48 -3.43 0.35 -2.71
C ALA A 48 -2.48 -0.62 -1.98
N ALA A 49 -1.44 -1.13 -2.67
CA ALA A 49 -0.45 -2.01 -2.07
C ALA A 49 0.32 -1.34 -0.92
N ARG A 50 0.68 -0.06 -1.07
CA ARG A 50 1.34 0.72 -0.01
C ARG A 50 0.44 0.90 1.20
N SER A 51 -0.86 1.13 0.99
CA SER A 51 -1.82 1.18 2.08
C SER A 51 -1.91 -0.17 2.81
N LEU A 52 -2.03 -1.29 2.07
CA LEU A 52 -2.09 -2.62 2.67
C LEU A 52 -0.83 -2.97 3.48
N GLY A 53 0.36 -2.68 2.96
CA GLY A 53 1.63 -3.03 3.63
C GLY A 53 1.89 -2.29 4.95
N ARG A 54 1.25 -1.14 5.17
CA ARG A 54 1.32 -0.41 6.46
C ARG A 54 0.53 -1.08 7.59
N HIS A 55 -0.41 -1.96 7.26
CA HIS A 55 -1.44 -2.47 8.18
C HIS A 55 -1.26 -3.92 8.59
N GLN A 56 -0.25 -4.59 8.05
CA GLN A 56 -0.03 -5.99 8.35
C GLN A 56 0.74 -6.13 9.66
N GLU A 57 0.14 -6.86 10.60
CA GLU A 57 0.79 -7.27 11.84
C GLU A 57 1.85 -8.35 11.57
N GLU A 58 1.59 -9.20 10.57
CA GLU A 58 2.48 -10.28 10.18
C GLU A 58 3.64 -9.76 9.29
N PRO A 59 4.90 -9.98 9.69
CA PRO A 59 6.05 -9.47 8.93
C PRO A 59 6.13 -10.00 7.50
N HIS A 60 5.66 -11.22 7.25
CA HIS A 60 5.58 -11.82 5.90
C HIS A 60 4.56 -11.11 5.01
N GLU A 61 3.38 -10.79 5.54
CA GLU A 61 2.35 -10.02 4.82
C GLU A 61 2.84 -8.60 4.55
N CYS A 62 3.47 -7.97 5.55
CA CYS A 62 4.08 -6.64 5.40
C CYS A 62 5.12 -6.64 4.26
N LEU A 63 6.00 -7.64 4.21
CA LEU A 63 6.98 -7.79 3.14
C LEU A 63 6.31 -7.93 1.78
N TYR A 64 5.34 -8.86 1.66
CA TYR A 64 4.64 -9.12 0.41
C TYR A 64 4.04 -7.85 -0.20
N TRP A 65 3.29 -7.07 0.59
CA TRP A 65 2.65 -5.85 0.10
C TRP A 65 3.65 -4.74 -0.23
N ASN A 66 4.74 -4.62 0.51
CA ASN A 66 5.80 -3.66 0.20
C ASN A 66 6.54 -4.03 -1.09
N GLU A 67 6.76 -5.32 -1.36
CA GLU A 67 7.35 -5.79 -2.62
C GLU A 67 6.41 -5.54 -3.81
N GLN A 68 5.09 -5.76 -3.64
CA GLN A 68 4.10 -5.38 -4.65
C GLN A 68 4.16 -3.87 -4.94
N ALA A 69 4.14 -3.05 -3.89
CA ALA A 69 4.23 -1.60 -4.03
C ALA A 69 5.52 -1.18 -4.76
N LEU A 70 6.66 -1.78 -4.43
CA LEU A 70 7.92 -1.53 -5.13
C LEU A 70 7.83 -1.88 -6.63
N GLN A 71 7.24 -3.03 -6.97
CA GLN A 71 7.10 -3.46 -8.37
C GLN A 71 6.32 -2.44 -9.20
N PHE A 72 5.25 -1.86 -8.66
CA PHE A 72 4.48 -0.82 -9.35
C PHE A 72 5.18 0.54 -9.32
N ALA A 73 5.83 0.91 -8.21
CA ALA A 73 6.60 2.15 -8.10
C ALA A 73 7.68 2.24 -9.19
N LEU A 74 8.36 1.14 -9.52
CA LEU A 74 9.36 1.07 -10.57
C LEU A 74 8.80 1.24 -12.01
N ARG A 75 7.48 1.12 -12.18
CA ARG A 75 6.78 1.28 -13.46
C ARG A 75 6.11 2.64 -13.62
N ILE A 76 5.92 3.36 -12.51
CA ILE A 76 5.42 4.74 -12.50
C ILE A 76 6.56 5.69 -12.93
N ASP A 77 6.21 6.81 -13.53
CA ASP A 77 7.14 7.87 -13.96
C ASP A 77 8.31 8.09 -12.98
N GLN A 78 9.54 8.18 -13.52
CA GLN A 78 10.78 8.15 -12.74
C GLN A 78 10.90 9.32 -11.75
N GLU A 79 10.36 10.49 -12.08
CA GLU A 79 10.41 11.64 -11.15
C GLU A 79 9.52 11.43 -9.92
N ILE A 80 8.35 10.80 -10.12
CA ILE A 80 7.38 10.53 -9.05
C ILE A 80 7.85 9.34 -8.19
N SER A 81 8.46 8.33 -8.79
CA SER A 81 8.88 7.12 -8.09
C SER A 81 10.02 7.36 -7.09
N GLN A 82 10.96 8.27 -7.36
CA GLN A 82 12.12 8.57 -6.52
C GLN A 82 11.74 8.93 -5.07
N GLU A 83 10.67 9.70 -4.88
CA GLU A 83 10.17 10.10 -3.56
C GLU A 83 9.64 8.89 -2.76
N TYR A 84 9.09 7.88 -3.44
CA TYR A 84 8.49 6.70 -2.82
C TYR A 84 9.47 5.54 -2.61
N LEU A 85 10.55 5.47 -3.39
CA LEU A 85 11.51 4.36 -3.32
C LEU A 85 12.25 4.31 -1.99
N SER A 86 12.74 5.46 -1.51
CA SER A 86 13.48 5.53 -0.23
C SER A 86 12.70 4.95 0.96
N PRO A 87 11.45 5.38 1.23
CA PRO A 87 10.65 4.79 2.31
C PRO A 87 10.24 3.33 2.05
N LEU A 88 10.07 2.91 0.78
CA LEU A 88 9.78 1.51 0.45
C LEU A 88 10.94 0.58 0.79
N TYR A 89 12.16 0.91 0.38
CA TYR A 89 13.33 0.09 0.70
C TYR A 89 13.56 -0.02 2.21
N LEU A 90 13.31 1.06 2.96
CA LEU A 90 13.37 1.02 4.42
C LEU A 90 12.31 0.08 5.01
N ALA A 91 11.07 0.10 4.50
CA ALA A 91 10.01 -0.79 4.96
C ALA A 91 10.36 -2.26 4.70
N ILE A 92 10.83 -2.59 3.48
CA ILE A 92 11.27 -3.94 3.11
C ILE A 92 12.42 -4.41 4.01
N GLY A 93 13.43 -3.58 4.22
CA GLY A 93 14.57 -3.90 5.10
C GLY A 93 14.12 -4.23 6.53
N LYS A 94 13.19 -3.44 7.09
CA LYS A 94 12.61 -3.70 8.41
C LYS A 94 11.81 -5.00 8.45
N SER A 95 11.06 -5.32 7.40
CA SER A 95 10.34 -6.59 7.32
C SER A 95 11.32 -7.77 7.36
N TYR A 96 12.43 -7.72 6.62
CA TYR A 96 13.47 -8.76 6.66
C TYR A 96 14.18 -8.85 8.01
N GLU A 97 14.53 -7.73 8.64
CA GLU A 97 15.12 -7.73 9.98
C GLU A 97 14.17 -8.38 11.00
N THR A 98 12.90 -8.01 10.93
CA THR A 98 11.87 -8.59 11.80
C THR A 98 11.79 -10.09 11.57
N LEU A 99 11.63 -10.55 10.32
CA LEU A 99 11.57 -11.98 9.98
C LEU A 99 12.79 -12.77 10.47
N HIS A 100 13.99 -12.19 10.41
CA HIS A 100 15.21 -12.82 10.90
C HIS A 100 15.30 -12.86 12.43
N ASN A 101 14.64 -11.93 13.13
CA ASN A 101 14.59 -11.92 14.59
C ASN A 101 13.47 -12.81 15.17
N TYR A 102 12.55 -13.30 14.33
CA TYR A 102 11.51 -14.28 14.70
C TYR A 102 11.97 -15.75 14.59
N SER A 103 13.20 -16.01 14.13
CA SER A 103 13.83 -17.35 14.04
C SER A 103 14.72 -17.65 15.24
#